data_AF-A0A966BU29-F1
#
_entry.id   AF-A0A966BU29-F1
#
_cell.length_a   1.000
_cell.length_b   1.000
_cell.length_c   1.000
_cell.angle_alpha   90.00
_cell.angle_beta   90.00
_cell.angle_gamma   90.00
#
_symmetry.space_group_name_H-M   'P 1'
#
loop_
_entity.id
_entity.type
_entity.pdbx_description
1 polymer ?
#
loop_
_entity_poly.entity_id
_entity_poly.type
_entity_poly.pdbx_seq_one_letter_code
_entity_poly.pdbx_strand_id
1 'polypeptide(L)' 'MNLSTHIKNAKAELAKVIFPTKGQVKQAYISVVIVVSIIAAFLALVDLLMSSIMSAILG' A
#
# COMPACT_ATOMS: atom_id res chain seq x y z
N MET A 1 9.22 29.32 33.65
CA MET A 1 9.07 28.61 32.36
C MET A 1 8.72 27.16 32.66
N ASN A 2 7.53 26.69 32.27
CA ASN A 2 7.04 25.35 32.62
C ASN A 2 7.66 24.29 31.68
N LEU A 3 8.79 23.70 32.11
CA LEU A 3 9.54 22.67 31.37
C LEU A 3 8.68 21.45 30.98
N SER A 4 7.71 21.11 31.83
CA SER A 4 6.75 20.03 31.59
C SER A 4 5.88 20.26 30.34
N THR A 5 5.48 21.51 30.09
CA THR A 5 4.69 21.89 28.92
C THR A 5 5.52 21.83 27.64
N HIS A 6 6.81 22.19 27.71
CA HIS A 6 7.72 22.10 26.57
C HIS A 6 7.97 20.65 26.14
N ILE A 7 8.17 19.73 27.08
CA ILE A 7 8.35 18.30 26.77
C ILE A 7 7.07 17.72 26.13
N LYS A 8 5.90 18.11 26.64
CA LYS A 8 4.61 17.65 26.12
C LYS A 8 4.35 18.17 24.69
N ASN A 9 4.69 19.43 24.42
CA ASN A 9 4.57 20.02 23.08
C ASN A 9 5.58 19.41 22.09
N ALA A 10 6.83 19.17 22.49
CA ALA A 10 7.85 18.55 21.65
C ALA A 10 7.46 17.13 21.21
N LYS A 11 6.85 16.33 22.10
CA LYS A 11 6.30 15.01 21.75
C LYS A 11 5.15 15.09 20.74
N ALA A 12 4.31 16.11 20.83
CA ALA A 12 3.20 16.31 19.90
C ALA A 12 3.69 16.72 18.49
N GLU A 13 4.75 17.52 18.40
CA GLU A 13 5.35 17.88 17.11
C GLU A 13 6.06 16.70 16.45
N LEU A 14 6.81 15.91 17.23
CA LEU A 14 7.41 14.65 16.75
C LEU A 14 6.37 13.72 16.12
N ALA A 15 5.20 13.57 16.73
CA ALA A 15 4.12 12.75 16.18
C ALA A 15 3.57 13.28 14.85
N LYS A 16 3.66 14.58 14.59
CA LYS A 16 3.20 15.23 13.36
C LYS A 16 4.18 15.04 12.19
N VAL A 17 5.48 14.98 12.45
CA VAL A 17 6.52 14.84 11.41
C VAL A 17 6.71 13.38 10.99
N ILE A 18 6.48 12.42 11.89
CA ILE A 18 6.73 11.00 11.64
C ILE A 18 5.52 10.31 10.98
N PHE A 19 4.30 10.78 11.24
CA PHE A 19 3.10 10.12 10.73
C PHE A 19 2.38 10.92 9.65
N PRO A 20 2.16 10.34 8.46
CA PRO A 20 1.26 10.92 7.47
C PRO A 20 -0.16 11.03 8.05
N THR A 21 -0.92 12.02 7.59
CA THR A 21 -2.29 12.24 8.07
C THR A 21 -3.17 11.02 7.78
N LYS A 22 -4.14 10.73 8.66
CA LYS A 22 -5.02 9.55 8.52
C LYS A 22 -5.72 9.48 7.16
N GLY A 23 -6.01 10.63 6.55
CA GLY A 23 -6.59 10.71 5.20
C GLY A 23 -5.63 10.29 4.09
N GLN A 24 -4.37 10.75 4.15
CA GLN A 24 -3.33 10.38 3.17
C GLN A 24 -3.02 8.87 3.20
N VAL A 25 -3.01 8.26 4.38
CA VAL A 25 -2.81 6.80 4.52
C VAL A 25 -3.92 6.02 3.81
N LYS A 26 -5.19 6.42 4.00
CA LYS A 26 -6.32 5.76 3.35
C LYS A 26 -6.27 5.93 1.83
N GLN A 27 -5.92 7.12 1.34
CA GLN A 27 -5.83 7.38 -0.10
C GLN A 27 -4.67 6.61 -0.75
N ALA A 28 -3.51 6.58 -0.11
CA ALA A 28 -2.37 5.78 -0.58
C ALA A 28 -2.70 4.29 -0.60
N TYR A 29 -3.38 3.78 0.43
CA TYR A 29 -3.84 2.39 0.47
C TYR A 29 -4.75 2.05 -0.72
N ILE A 30 -5.77 2.87 -1.00
CA ILE A 30 -6.69 2.65 -2.12
C ILE A 30 -5.94 2.67 -3.45
N SER A 31 -5.01 3.61 -3.63
CA SER A 31 -4.20 3.71 -4.85
C SER A 31 -3.37 2.45 -5.11
N VAL A 32 -2.64 1.96 -4.10
CA VAL A 32 -1.81 0.76 -4.22
C VAL A 32 -2.66 -0.47 -4.50
N VAL A 33 -3.79 -0.65 -3.81
CA VAL A 33 -4.70 -1.79 -4.02
C VAL A 33 -5.22 -1.84 -5.46
N ILE A 34 -5.60 -0.69 -6.04
CA ILE A 34 -6.09 -0.65 -7.42
C ILE A 34 -4.99 -1.04 -8.40
N VAL A 35 -3.79 -0.45 -8.28
CA VAL A 35 -2.68 -0.73 -9.20
C VAL A 35 -2.25 -2.20 -9.13
N VAL A 36 -2.11 -2.73 -7.91
CA VAL A 36 -1.73 -4.14 -7.71
C VAL A 36 -2.81 -5.09 -8.24
N SER A 37 -4.09 -4.76 -8.04
CA SER A 37 -5.19 -5.57 -8.57
C SER A 37 -5.20 -5.65 -10.10
N ILE A 38 -4.89 -4.55 -10.80
CA ILE A 38 -4.83 -4.54 -12.26
C ILE A 38 -3.66 -5.39 -12.76
N ILE A 39 -2.47 -5.24 -12.15
CA ILE A 39 -1.29 -6.01 -12.51
C ILE A 39 -1.51 -7.51 -12.24
N ALA A 40 -2.09 -7.86 -11.09
CA ALA A 40 -2.39 -9.23 -10.74
C ALA A 40 -3.40 -9.86 -11.70
N ALA A 41 -4.45 -9.13 -12.11
CA ALA A 41 -5.41 -9.61 -13.09
C ALA A 41 -4.77 -9.87 -14.46
N PHE A 42 -3.85 -8.99 -14.89
CA PHE A 42 -3.10 -9.19 -16.13
C PHE A 42 -2.21 -10.43 -16.08
N LEU A 43 -1.44 -10.61 -15.00
CA LEU A 43 -0.59 -11.79 -14.81
C LEU A 43 -1.41 -13.08 -14.78
N ALA A 44 -2.53 -13.08 -14.06
CA ALA A 44 -3.44 -14.24 -14.00
C ALA A 44 -3.97 -14.64 -15.40
N LEU A 45 -4.28 -13.67 -16.27
CA LEU A 45 -4.69 -13.96 -17.64
C LEU A 45 -3.57 -14.64 -18.44
N VAL A 46 -2.33 -14.14 -18.31
CA VAL A 46 -1.16 -14.73 -18.97
C VAL A 46 -0.90 -16.15 -18.48
N ASP A 47 -0.98 -16.37 -17.17
CA ASP A 47 -0.83 -17.71 -16.56
C ASP A 47 -1.87 -18.69 -17.08
N LEU A 48 -3.14 -18.27 -17.20
CA LEU A 48 -4.20 -19.11 -17.76
C LEU A 48 -3.96 -19.44 -19.24
N LEU A 49 -3.49 -18.46 -20.02
CA LEU A 49 -3.18 -18.67 -21.43
C LEU A 49 -2.05 -19.69 -21.58
N MET A 50 -0.95 -19.51 -20.83
CA MET A 50 0.20 -20.42 -20.85
C MET A 50 -0.19 -21.81 -20.35
N SER A 51 -0.97 -21.91 -19.27
CA SER A 51 -1.49 -23.18 -18.77
C SER A 51 -2.35 -23.90 -19.81
N SER A 52 -3.17 -23.17 -20.57
CA SER A 52 -4.04 -23.76 -21.61
C SER A 52 -3.23 -24.29 -22.79
N ILE A 53 -2.23 -23.53 -23.24
CA ILE A 53 -1.31 -23.94 -24.32
C ILE A 53 -0.50 -25.16 -23.88
N MET A 54 0.07 -25.13 -22.68
CA MET A 54 0.87 -26.20 -22.13
C MET A 54 0.05 -27.48 -21.95
N SER A 55 -1.18 -27.36 -21.46
CA SER A 55 -2.10 -28.49 -21.31
C SER A 55 -2.58 -29.07 -22.65
N ALA A 56 -2.59 -28.29 -23.73
CA ALA A 56 -2.91 -28.76 -25.08
C ALA A 56 -1.72 -29.41 -25.81
N ILE A 57 -0.48 -29.19 -25.33
CA ILE A 57 0.74 -29.78 -25.89
C ILE A 57 1.18 -31.01 -25.11
N LEU A 58 1.03 -31.01 -23.78
CA LEU A 58 1.38 -32.12 -22.89
C LEU A 58 0.24 -33.13 -22.66
N GLY A 59 -1.00 -32.76 -22.98
CA GLY A 59 -2.14 -33.68 -23.08
C GLY A 59 -2.30 -34.17 -24.51
#